data_AF-A0AAN7ATL4-F1
#
_entry.id   AF-A0AAN7ATL4-F1
#
_cell.length_a   1.000
_cell.length_b   1.000
_cell.length_c   1.000
_cell.angle_alpha   90.00
_cell.angle_beta   90.00
_cell.angle_gamma   90.00
#
_symmetry.space_group_name_H-M   'P 1'
#
loop_
_entity.id
_entity.type
_entity.pdbx_description
1 polymer ?
#
loop_
_entity_poly.entity_id
_entity_poly.type
_entity_poly.pdbx_seq_one_letter_code
_entity_poly.pdbx_strand_id
1 'polypeptide(L)'
;MDSADLKAQTKKIQYLGSHAHQRAVDSDRPQHHSKSYAQRLENNQSPPLYTQYPTWQVSMPKRVSSHTSPSESPLLPPKRENKSLLSASPPPPIPEDLLKQSCGNLVTWLGGPYAVLLQIAAPGIALGSCTHSRFQTHPISRFRRTAAFIMAVVHGTEEQKALICGAIKKQHSFINGPSYTATDPELQKWTAATLFVAGQLTQDLLSVDQNPMPRAQKEVLCQQFGRFATALDMPAEMWPSSLEEFEAYFDEQIRTIEITEASKKVANILLREMELPWLLIWTLPVMRVLMAVWLPARIRMAFGLPDPRGWLVWAAYWVVVLSIWCANWLMSGRVKVVIVSWMKKDMARAAEDIRVHGRWMI
;
A
#
# COMPACT_ATOMS: atom_id res chain seq x y z
N MET A 1 -3.75 1.84 -60.64
CA MET A 1 -4.85 2.05 -59.67
C MET A 1 -6.13 2.12 -60.47
N ASP A 2 -7.06 1.20 -60.19
CA ASP A 2 -8.27 1.00 -60.98
C ASP A 2 -9.34 2.06 -60.63
N SER A 3 -10.20 2.40 -61.59
CA SER A 3 -11.25 3.44 -61.49
C SER A 3 -12.24 3.18 -60.34
N ALA A 4 -12.40 1.91 -59.96
CA ALA A 4 -13.20 1.50 -58.80
C ALA A 4 -12.57 1.93 -57.46
N ASP A 5 -11.24 1.96 -57.38
CA ASP A 5 -10.49 2.24 -56.15
C ASP A 5 -10.50 3.74 -55.82
N LEU A 6 -10.45 4.60 -56.86
CA LEU A 6 -10.64 6.04 -56.73
C LEU A 6 -12.06 6.39 -56.26
N LYS A 7 -13.09 5.71 -56.77
CA LYS A 7 -14.49 5.95 -56.33
C LYS A 7 -14.73 5.53 -54.88
N ALA A 8 -14.06 4.48 -54.41
CA ALA A 8 -14.13 4.04 -53.02
C ALA A 8 -13.43 5.03 -52.06
N GLN A 9 -12.26 5.57 -52.45
CA GLN A 9 -11.58 6.60 -51.66
C GLN A 9 -12.36 7.92 -51.61
N THR A 10 -12.97 8.36 -52.71
CA THR A 10 -13.77 9.60 -52.75
C THR A 10 -15.02 9.50 -51.86
N LYS A 11 -15.70 8.34 -51.82
CA LYS A 11 -16.82 8.13 -50.89
C LYS A 11 -16.39 8.12 -49.42
N LYS A 12 -15.20 7.58 -49.11
CA LYS A 12 -14.67 7.53 -47.74
C LYS A 12 -14.27 8.92 -47.23
N ILE A 13 -13.76 9.79 -48.10
CA ILE A 13 -13.43 11.18 -47.76
C ILE A 13 -14.71 12.03 -47.57
N GLN A 14 -15.74 11.84 -48.40
CA GLN A 14 -17.04 12.51 -48.21
C GLN A 14 -17.76 12.07 -46.92
N TYR A 15 -17.66 10.80 -46.53
CA TYR A 15 -18.25 10.28 -45.29
C TYR A 15 -17.56 10.81 -44.01
N LEU A 16 -16.24 11.02 -44.07
CA LEU A 16 -15.48 11.58 -42.94
C LEU A 16 -15.67 13.10 -42.81
N GLY A 17 -15.88 13.81 -43.91
CA GLY A 17 -16.16 15.25 -43.91
C GLY A 17 -17.54 15.62 -43.33
N SER A 18 -18.57 14.81 -43.58
CA SER A 18 -19.93 15.07 -43.05
C SER A 18 -20.04 14.85 -41.54
N HIS A 19 -19.35 13.85 -40.98
CA HIS A 19 -19.32 13.60 -39.54
C HIS A 19 -18.50 14.63 -38.74
N ALA A 20 -17.46 15.20 -39.35
CA ALA A 20 -16.69 16.29 -38.73
C ALA A 20 -17.51 17.59 -38.65
N HIS A 21 -18.38 17.86 -39.63
CA HIS A 21 -19.24 19.04 -39.64
C HIS A 21 -20.40 18.93 -38.64
N GLN A 22 -20.99 17.73 -38.45
CA GLN A 22 -22.04 17.50 -37.45
C GLN A 22 -21.54 17.63 -35.99
N ARG A 23 -20.30 17.24 -35.69
CA ARG A 23 -19.72 17.43 -34.34
C ARG A 23 -19.41 18.89 -34.00
N ALA A 24 -19.13 19.73 -35.00
CA ALA A 24 -18.88 21.16 -34.79
C ALA A 24 -20.16 21.99 -34.60
N VAL A 25 -21.31 21.48 -35.07
CA VAL A 25 -22.61 22.16 -34.93
C VAL A 25 -23.29 21.85 -33.59
N ASP A 26 -22.97 20.73 -32.94
CA ASP A 26 -23.49 20.39 -31.60
C ASP A 26 -22.77 21.09 -30.44
N SER A 27 -21.60 21.71 -30.67
CA SER A 27 -20.85 22.44 -29.63
C SER A 27 -21.33 23.86 -29.35
N ASP A 28 -22.29 24.38 -30.13
CA ASP A 28 -22.72 25.80 -30.08
C ASP A 28 -24.17 26.02 -29.62
N ARG A 29 -24.79 25.04 -28.95
CA ARG A 29 -26.11 25.22 -28.31
C ARG A 29 -25.98 25.72 -26.86
N PRO A 30 -26.61 26.85 -26.48
CA PRO A 30 -26.59 27.34 -25.11
C PRO A 30 -27.44 26.44 -24.19
N GLN A 31 -26.82 25.82 -23.18
CA GLN A 31 -27.50 25.02 -22.17
C GLN A 31 -28.20 25.93 -21.13
N HIS A 32 -29.49 26.18 -21.33
CA HIS A 32 -30.38 26.71 -20.31
C HIS A 32 -30.72 25.63 -19.27
N HIS A 33 -29.82 25.31 -18.33
CA HIS A 33 -30.16 24.59 -17.08
C HIS A 33 -29.04 24.76 -16.03
N SER A 34 -28.92 25.93 -15.41
CA SER A 34 -27.94 26.14 -14.32
C SER A 34 -28.47 26.99 -13.17
N LYS A 35 -29.60 26.60 -12.55
CA LYS A 35 -30.03 27.21 -11.28
C LYS A 35 -30.62 26.24 -10.23
N SER A 36 -30.23 24.95 -10.21
CA SER A 36 -30.78 23.98 -9.21
C SER A 36 -29.74 23.18 -8.41
N TYR A 37 -28.44 23.31 -8.69
CA TYR A 37 -27.41 22.54 -7.95
C TYR A 37 -26.82 23.32 -6.76
N ALA A 38 -26.56 24.63 -6.93
CA ALA A 38 -26.00 25.48 -5.87
C ALA A 38 -26.96 25.64 -4.67
N GLN A 39 -28.27 25.81 -4.92
CA GLN A 39 -29.29 25.92 -3.86
C GLN A 39 -29.53 24.60 -3.09
N ARG A 40 -29.07 23.46 -3.61
CA ARG A 40 -29.24 22.16 -2.94
C ARG A 40 -28.12 21.86 -1.93
N LEU A 41 -27.03 22.63 -1.97
CA LEU A 41 -25.91 22.53 -1.02
C LEU A 41 -26.15 23.35 0.26
N GLU A 42 -26.98 24.40 0.21
CA GLU A 42 -27.21 25.28 1.38
C GLU A 42 -28.23 24.74 2.40
N ASN A 43 -29.13 23.83 1.99
CA ASN A 43 -30.26 23.39 2.84
C ASN A 43 -30.11 22.02 3.50
N ASN A 44 -28.97 21.33 3.37
CA ASN A 44 -28.79 20.03 4.01
C ASN A 44 -27.94 20.19 5.29
N GLN A 45 -28.62 20.51 6.40
CA GLN A 45 -28.05 20.38 7.74
C GLN A 45 -27.56 18.94 7.93
N SER A 46 -26.24 18.78 7.88
CA SER A 46 -25.58 17.49 8.05
C SER A 46 -25.68 17.05 9.52
N PRO A 47 -26.04 15.79 9.82
CA PRO A 47 -25.94 15.25 11.18
C PRO A 47 -24.46 15.17 11.62
N PRO A 48 -24.18 15.15 12.94
CA PRO A 48 -22.88 15.54 13.48
C PRO A 48 -21.73 14.60 13.07
N LEU A 49 -20.58 15.23 12.84
CA LEU A 49 -19.28 14.65 12.52
C LEU A 49 -18.88 13.56 13.51
N TYR A 50 -18.76 12.32 13.04
CA TYR A 50 -17.95 11.29 13.68
C TYR A 50 -16.47 11.51 13.31
N THR A 51 -15.85 12.54 13.87
CA THR A 51 -14.40 12.74 13.90
C THR A 51 -13.83 12.06 15.13
N GLN A 52 -13.53 10.75 15.06
CA GLN A 52 -12.80 10.07 16.16
C GLN A 52 -11.80 8.98 15.73
N TYR A 53 -11.47 8.81 14.44
CA TYR A 53 -10.48 7.80 14.05
C TYR A 53 -9.36 8.37 13.19
N PRO A 54 -8.08 8.08 13.51
CA PRO A 54 -6.97 8.44 12.64
C PRO A 54 -7.09 7.68 11.31
N THR A 55 -6.77 8.36 10.21
CA THR A 55 -7.09 7.97 8.82
C THR A 55 -6.47 6.66 8.32
N TRP A 56 -5.61 6.02 9.14
CA TRP A 56 -4.93 4.76 8.82
C TRP A 56 -5.53 3.53 9.51
N GLN A 57 -6.49 3.70 10.43
CA GLN A 57 -7.20 2.57 11.04
C GLN A 57 -8.47 2.23 10.25
N VAL A 58 -8.42 1.16 9.45
CA VAL A 58 -9.62 0.54 8.88
C VAL A 58 -10.35 -0.19 10.02
N SER A 59 -11.39 0.44 10.58
CA SER A 59 -12.25 -0.23 11.56
C SER A 59 -13.09 -1.31 10.89
N MET A 60 -12.94 -2.57 11.32
CA MET A 60 -13.88 -3.65 11.02
C MET A 60 -15.24 -3.29 11.64
N PRO A 61 -16.38 -3.43 10.94
CA PRO A 61 -17.67 -3.29 11.58
C PRO A 61 -17.80 -4.36 12.67
N LYS A 62 -18.08 -3.93 13.91
CA LYS A 62 -18.40 -4.85 15.00
C LYS A 62 -19.57 -5.73 14.55
N ARG A 63 -19.45 -7.05 14.72
CA ARG A 63 -20.51 -8.01 14.45
C ARG A 63 -21.79 -7.54 15.14
N VAL A 64 -22.79 -7.11 14.37
CA VAL A 64 -24.14 -6.88 14.87
C VAL A 64 -24.69 -8.27 15.19
N SER A 65 -24.71 -8.63 16.47
CA SER A 65 -25.51 -9.76 16.94
C SER A 65 -26.98 -9.40 16.73
N SER A 66 -27.57 -9.92 15.66
CA SER A 66 -28.99 -9.85 15.40
C SER A 66 -29.74 -10.71 16.44
N HIS A 67 -30.15 -10.09 17.54
CA HIS A 67 -31.23 -10.63 18.37
C HIS A 67 -32.49 -9.82 18.10
N THR A 68 -33.28 -10.29 17.14
CA THR A 68 -34.70 -9.95 17.03
C THR A 68 -35.51 -10.99 17.79
N SER A 69 -36.18 -10.58 18.88
CA SER A 69 -37.62 -10.83 19.15
C SER A 69 -38.04 -10.41 20.57
N PRO A 70 -39.35 -10.19 20.82
CA PRO A 70 -39.83 -9.14 21.73
C PRO A 70 -40.06 -9.59 23.18
N SER A 71 -39.88 -8.61 24.07
CA SER A 71 -40.55 -8.36 25.36
C SER A 71 -41.37 -9.52 25.98
N GLU A 72 -40.78 -10.19 26.96
CA GLU A 72 -41.47 -10.69 28.17
C GLU A 72 -40.52 -10.56 29.38
N SER A 73 -41.06 -10.08 30.50
CA SER A 73 -40.33 -9.82 31.74
C SER A 73 -39.75 -11.10 32.38
N PRO A 74 -38.54 -11.07 32.97
CA PRO A 74 -37.83 -12.28 33.34
C PRO A 74 -38.21 -12.83 34.73
N LEU A 75 -38.61 -14.09 34.78
CA LEU A 75 -38.41 -14.94 35.96
C LEU A 75 -36.93 -15.32 36.02
N LEU A 76 -36.20 -14.83 37.02
CA LEU A 76 -34.79 -15.14 37.23
C LEU A 76 -34.60 -16.65 37.49
N PRO A 77 -33.81 -17.39 36.67
CA PRO A 77 -33.36 -18.72 37.05
C PRO A 77 -32.27 -18.60 38.14
N PRO A 78 -32.06 -19.64 38.96
CA PRO A 78 -31.18 -19.56 40.13
C PRO A 78 -29.74 -19.24 39.72
N LYS A 79 -29.14 -18.35 40.50
CA LYS A 79 -27.79 -17.80 40.35
C LYS A 79 -26.77 -18.95 40.24
N ARG A 80 -26.36 -19.27 39.00
CA ARG A 80 -25.23 -20.15 38.76
C ARG A 80 -24.00 -19.43 39.30
N GLU A 81 -23.39 -19.94 40.37
CA GLU A 81 -22.15 -19.41 40.91
C GLU A 81 -21.14 -19.27 39.77
N ASN A 82 -20.68 -18.04 39.53
CA ASN A 82 -19.60 -17.73 38.59
C ASN A 82 -18.28 -18.28 39.14
N LYS A 83 -18.08 -19.59 39.03
CA LYS A 83 -16.75 -20.21 39.10
C LYS A 83 -16.04 -20.01 37.76
N SER A 84 -15.56 -18.80 37.51
CA SER A 84 -14.48 -18.51 36.56
C SER A 84 -14.02 -17.05 36.68
N LEU A 85 -13.65 -16.62 37.89
CA LEU A 85 -12.69 -15.51 38.09
C LEU A 85 -11.30 -16.10 38.40
N LEU A 86 -10.95 -17.18 37.70
CA LEU A 86 -9.61 -17.75 37.72
C LEU A 86 -8.78 -17.00 36.66
N SER A 87 -7.90 -16.13 37.15
CA SER A 87 -6.74 -15.53 36.50
C SER A 87 -6.79 -15.44 34.97
N ALA A 88 -7.05 -14.24 34.44
CA ALA A 88 -6.54 -13.93 33.11
C ALA A 88 -5.02 -14.12 33.17
N SER A 89 -4.52 -15.18 32.53
CA SER A 89 -3.08 -15.40 32.39
C SER A 89 -2.44 -14.10 31.90
N PRO A 90 -1.28 -13.70 32.44
CA PRO A 90 -0.60 -12.51 31.95
C PRO A 90 -0.42 -12.62 30.42
N PRO A 91 -0.58 -11.51 29.67
CA PRO A 91 -0.40 -11.55 28.24
C PRO A 91 0.97 -12.16 27.92
N PRO A 92 1.06 -12.99 26.87
CA PRO A 92 2.32 -13.62 26.51
C PRO A 92 3.42 -12.55 26.35
N PRO A 93 4.66 -12.86 26.74
CA PRO A 93 5.76 -11.91 26.61
C PRO A 93 5.93 -11.51 25.15
N ILE A 94 6.22 -10.22 24.92
CA ILE A 94 6.47 -9.72 23.58
C ILE A 94 7.73 -10.42 23.03
N PRO A 95 7.66 -11.02 21.83
CA PRO A 95 8.83 -11.61 21.18
C PRO A 95 9.98 -10.61 21.06
N GLU A 96 11.21 -11.08 21.27
CA GLU A 96 12.41 -10.25 21.26
C GLU A 96 12.63 -9.54 19.90
N ASP A 97 12.25 -10.19 18.79
CA ASP A 97 12.32 -9.61 17.44
C ASP A 97 10.98 -9.73 16.69
N LEU A 98 10.05 -8.82 17.01
CA LEU A 98 8.77 -8.68 16.31
C LEU A 98 8.95 -8.34 14.82
N LEU A 99 10.00 -7.62 14.45
CA LEU A 99 10.30 -7.30 13.06
C LEU A 99 10.58 -8.59 12.27
N LYS A 100 11.36 -9.50 12.84
CA LYS A 100 11.64 -10.83 12.27
C LYS A 100 10.38 -11.67 12.10
N GLN A 101 9.47 -11.63 13.06
CA GLN A 101 8.17 -12.28 12.95
C GLN A 101 7.31 -11.63 11.85
N SER A 102 7.22 -10.31 11.85
CA SER A 102 6.44 -9.50 10.91
C SER A 102 6.90 -9.73 9.47
N CYS A 103 8.19 -9.57 9.16
CA CYS A 103 8.74 -9.80 7.82
C CYS A 103 8.78 -11.29 7.44
N GLY A 104 8.74 -12.19 8.42
CA GLY A 104 8.56 -13.62 8.22
C GLY A 104 7.10 -14.04 7.95
N ASN A 105 6.14 -13.12 8.07
CA ASN A 105 4.74 -13.37 7.77
C ASN A 105 4.40 -12.90 6.35
N LEU A 106 3.84 -13.80 5.53
CA LEU A 106 3.53 -13.49 4.14
C LEU A 106 2.50 -12.36 3.99
N VAL A 107 1.55 -12.22 4.93
CA VAL A 107 0.53 -11.16 4.82
C VAL A 107 1.14 -9.76 4.88
N THR A 108 2.24 -9.58 5.61
CA THR A 108 2.98 -8.31 5.69
C THR A 108 3.45 -7.84 4.31
N TRP A 109 3.84 -8.78 3.44
CA TRP A 109 4.31 -8.48 2.09
C TRP A 109 3.18 -8.00 1.15
N LEU A 110 1.93 -8.32 1.45
CA LEU A 110 0.78 -7.80 0.71
C LEU A 110 0.61 -6.28 0.89
N GLY A 111 1.25 -5.69 1.91
CA GLY A 111 1.30 -4.25 2.12
C GLY A 111 2.25 -3.52 1.18
N GLY A 112 3.11 -4.25 0.45
CA GLY A 112 4.13 -3.67 -0.44
C GLY A 112 3.60 -2.59 -1.40
N PRO A 113 2.53 -2.84 -2.17
CA PRO A 113 1.97 -1.83 -3.06
C PRO A 113 1.51 -0.55 -2.36
N TYR A 114 0.95 -0.67 -1.15
CA TYR A 114 0.53 0.46 -0.34
C TYR A 114 1.74 1.27 0.15
N ALA A 115 2.78 0.60 0.67
CA ALA A 115 4.02 1.26 1.05
C ALA A 115 4.63 2.02 -0.13
N VAL A 116 4.75 1.39 -1.30
CA VAL A 116 5.35 2.01 -2.50
C VAL A 116 4.55 3.22 -2.97
N LEU A 117 3.22 3.18 -2.94
CA LEU A 117 2.40 4.33 -3.32
C LEU A 117 2.52 5.49 -2.34
N LEU A 118 2.68 5.22 -1.04
CA LEU A 118 3.01 6.27 -0.07
C LEU A 118 4.43 6.82 -0.28
N GLN A 119 5.40 5.95 -0.60
CA GLN A 119 6.78 6.37 -0.87
C GLN A 119 6.86 7.35 -2.03
N ILE A 120 6.24 7.00 -3.17
CA ILE A 120 6.25 7.85 -4.37
C ILE A 120 5.36 9.09 -4.24
N ALA A 121 4.59 9.23 -3.16
CA ALA A 121 3.97 10.52 -2.83
C ALA A 121 5.04 11.57 -2.54
N ALA A 122 6.20 11.19 -1.98
CA ALA A 122 7.32 12.09 -1.76
C ALA A 122 8.01 12.45 -3.11
N PRO A 123 8.18 13.75 -3.43
CA PRO A 123 8.73 14.19 -4.72
C PRO A 123 10.10 13.60 -5.05
N GLY A 124 11.02 13.58 -4.09
CA GLY A 124 12.37 13.06 -4.30
C GLY A 124 12.39 11.57 -4.66
N ILE A 125 11.53 10.78 -4.03
CA ILE A 125 11.40 9.35 -4.34
C ILE A 125 10.75 9.14 -5.72
N ALA A 126 9.72 9.93 -6.05
CA ALA A 126 9.08 9.87 -7.36
C ALA A 126 10.04 10.22 -8.49
N LEU A 127 10.81 11.30 -8.35
CA LEU A 127 11.80 11.73 -9.33
C LEU A 127 12.92 10.69 -9.49
N GLY A 128 13.47 10.19 -8.38
CA GLY A 128 14.45 9.10 -8.40
C GLY A 128 13.94 7.86 -9.11
N SER A 129 12.69 7.49 -8.85
CA SER A 129 12.05 6.33 -9.47
C SER A 129 11.80 6.54 -10.97
N CYS A 130 11.27 7.70 -11.36
CA CYS A 130 11.01 8.03 -12.76
C CYS A 130 12.28 8.05 -13.62
N THR A 131 13.38 8.58 -13.07
CA THR A 131 14.61 8.81 -13.84
C THR A 131 15.53 7.60 -13.86
N HIS A 132 15.61 6.85 -12.76
CA HIS A 132 16.66 5.84 -12.57
C HIS A 132 16.14 4.40 -12.46
N SER A 133 14.82 4.16 -12.50
CA SER A 133 14.25 2.84 -12.26
C SER A 133 13.53 2.25 -13.47
N ARG A 134 13.80 0.96 -13.72
CA ARG A 134 13.12 0.16 -14.77
C ARG A 134 12.04 -0.76 -14.18
N PHE A 135 11.31 -0.29 -13.16
CA PHE A 135 10.31 -1.14 -12.49
C PHE A 135 9.09 -1.47 -13.36
N GLN A 136 8.80 -0.65 -14.37
CA GLN A 136 7.70 -0.91 -15.31
C GLN A 136 7.92 -2.21 -16.09
N THR A 137 9.13 -2.40 -16.64
CA THR A 137 9.51 -3.53 -17.50
C THR A 137 10.15 -4.68 -16.72
N HIS A 138 10.71 -4.41 -15.53
CA HIS A 138 11.33 -5.42 -14.65
C HIS A 138 10.77 -5.41 -13.22
N PRO A 139 9.45 -5.57 -13.02
CA PRO A 139 8.82 -5.49 -11.70
C PRO A 139 9.30 -6.61 -10.75
N ILE A 140 9.53 -7.82 -11.27
CA ILE A 140 10.00 -8.96 -10.46
C ILE A 140 11.43 -8.71 -9.95
N SER A 141 12.35 -8.24 -10.79
CA SER A 141 13.71 -7.90 -10.35
C SER A 141 13.69 -6.77 -9.32
N ARG A 142 12.82 -5.77 -9.50
CA ARG A 142 12.65 -4.68 -8.53
C ARG A 142 12.17 -5.20 -7.17
N PHE A 143 11.20 -6.10 -7.16
CA PHE A 143 10.71 -6.76 -5.95
C PHE A 143 11.83 -7.55 -5.27
N ARG A 144 12.58 -8.37 -6.02
CA ARG A 144 13.68 -9.18 -5.49
C ARG A 144 14.76 -8.35 -4.80
N ARG A 145 15.12 -7.18 -5.35
CA ARG A 145 16.08 -6.27 -4.70
C ARG A 145 15.57 -5.75 -3.35
N THR A 146 14.30 -5.33 -3.28
CA THR A 146 13.69 -4.91 -2.00
C THR A 146 13.59 -6.08 -1.02
N ALA A 147 13.18 -7.26 -1.49
CA ALA A 147 13.07 -8.45 -0.67
C ALA A 147 14.43 -8.88 -0.10
N ALA A 148 15.49 -8.86 -0.91
CA ALA A 148 16.85 -9.14 -0.48
C ALA A 148 17.34 -8.15 0.58
N PHE A 149 17.08 -6.85 0.40
CA PHE A 149 17.39 -5.84 1.41
C PHE A 149 16.68 -6.12 2.75
N ILE A 150 15.35 -6.28 2.72
CA ILE A 150 14.56 -6.55 3.93
C ILE A 150 15.04 -7.84 4.61
N MET A 151 15.25 -8.90 3.84
CA MET A 151 15.74 -10.18 4.38
C MET A 151 17.16 -10.07 4.94
N ALA A 152 18.04 -9.25 4.37
CA ALA A 152 19.40 -9.06 4.87
C ALA A 152 19.39 -8.32 6.21
N VAL A 153 18.59 -7.26 6.34
CA VAL A 153 18.46 -6.49 7.59
C VAL A 153 17.85 -7.33 8.72
N VAL A 154 16.90 -8.22 8.39
CA VAL A 154 16.10 -8.95 9.39
C VAL A 154 16.62 -10.36 9.69
N HIS A 155 17.19 -11.04 8.69
CA HIS A 155 17.57 -12.44 8.77
C HIS A 155 19.02 -12.72 8.33
N GLY A 156 19.71 -11.75 7.73
CA GLY A 156 21.06 -11.93 7.24
C GLY A 156 22.08 -12.02 8.37
N THR A 157 23.24 -12.61 8.06
CA THR A 157 24.44 -12.41 8.88
C THR A 157 24.92 -10.96 8.75
N GLU A 158 25.77 -10.50 9.69
CA GLU A 158 26.35 -9.15 9.59
C GLU A 158 27.11 -8.95 8.27
N GLU A 159 27.79 -9.98 7.76
CA GLU A 159 28.45 -9.95 6.46
C GLU A 159 27.45 -9.78 5.31
N GLN A 160 26.38 -10.58 5.27
CA GLN A 160 25.35 -10.49 4.22
C GLN A 160 24.66 -9.13 4.23
N LYS A 161 24.32 -8.63 5.43
CA LYS A 161 23.76 -7.30 5.63
C LYS A 161 24.71 -6.22 5.13
N ALA A 162 26.00 -6.27 5.49
CA ALA A 162 27.00 -5.30 5.05
C ALA A 162 27.18 -5.29 3.52
N LEU A 163 27.23 -6.47 2.89
CA LEU A 163 27.35 -6.59 1.43
C LEU A 163 26.15 -5.98 0.70
N ILE A 164 24.93 -6.37 1.09
CA ILE A 164 23.71 -5.90 0.44
C ILE A 164 23.47 -4.41 0.70
N CYS A 165 23.62 -3.94 1.95
CA CYS A 165 23.46 -2.52 2.26
C CYS A 165 24.55 -1.70 1.57
N GLY A 166 25.80 -2.16 1.56
CA GLY A 166 26.89 -1.50 0.84
C GLY A 166 26.62 -1.37 -0.66
N ALA A 167 26.11 -2.42 -1.31
CA ALA A 167 25.74 -2.37 -2.73
C ALA A 167 24.59 -1.39 -2.99
N ILE A 168 23.57 -1.35 -2.13
CA ILE A 168 22.45 -0.41 -2.25
C ILE A 168 22.93 1.02 -2.06
N LYS A 169 23.73 1.28 -1.02
CA LYS A 169 24.29 2.61 -0.74
C LYS A 169 25.16 3.11 -1.89
N LYS A 170 26.00 2.24 -2.44
CA LYS A 170 26.77 2.55 -3.66
C LYS A 170 25.87 2.88 -4.84
N GLN A 171 24.75 2.18 -5.01
CA GLN A 171 23.81 2.53 -6.08
C GLN A 171 23.10 3.87 -5.81
N HIS A 172 22.67 4.10 -4.57
CA HIS A 172 21.99 5.33 -4.15
C HIS A 172 22.88 6.56 -4.28
N SER A 173 24.21 6.45 -4.08
CA SER A 173 25.13 7.58 -4.23
C SER A 173 25.20 8.14 -5.66
N PHE A 174 24.77 7.36 -6.67
CA PHE A 174 24.66 7.82 -8.06
C PHE A 174 23.27 8.34 -8.44
N ILE A 175 22.28 8.24 -7.54
CA ILE A 175 20.90 8.66 -7.78
C ILE A 175 20.70 10.03 -7.14
N ASN A 176 21.04 11.06 -7.91
CA ASN A 176 20.91 12.46 -7.50
C ASN A 176 20.21 13.25 -8.61
N GLY A 177 19.38 14.21 -8.22
CA GLY A 177 18.82 15.21 -9.10
C GLY A 177 18.90 16.60 -8.46
N PRO A 178 18.44 17.65 -9.17
CA PRO A 178 18.56 19.03 -8.70
C PRO A 178 17.95 19.30 -7.31
N SER A 179 16.92 18.54 -6.95
CA SER A 179 16.14 18.73 -5.71
C SER A 179 16.08 17.48 -4.83
N TYR A 180 16.85 16.42 -5.12
CA TYR A 180 16.81 15.19 -4.34
C TYR A 180 18.11 14.40 -4.44
N THR A 181 18.37 13.60 -3.40
CA THR A 181 19.38 12.55 -3.41
C THR A 181 18.80 11.29 -2.76
N ALA A 182 19.11 10.11 -3.30
CA ALA A 182 18.64 8.84 -2.72
C ALA A 182 19.31 8.51 -1.37
N THR A 183 20.37 9.24 -1.00
CA THR A 183 21.01 9.16 0.33
C THR A 183 20.45 10.18 1.32
N ASP A 184 19.37 10.89 0.98
CA ASP A 184 18.71 11.83 1.89
C ASP A 184 18.09 11.05 3.07
N PRO A 185 18.53 11.30 4.32
CA PRO A 185 18.04 10.58 5.49
C PRO A 185 16.54 10.82 5.75
N GLU A 186 15.96 11.95 5.35
CA GLU A 186 14.51 12.18 5.48
C GLU A 186 13.70 11.32 4.50
N LEU A 187 14.20 11.12 3.28
CA LEU A 187 13.56 10.20 2.33
C LEU A 187 13.69 8.75 2.77
N GLN A 188 14.80 8.39 3.44
CA GLN A 188 14.97 7.06 4.03
C GLN A 188 14.03 6.85 5.22
N LYS A 189 13.89 7.85 6.10
CA LYS A 189 12.92 7.87 7.21
C LYS A 189 11.51 7.66 6.68
N TRP A 190 11.08 8.43 5.68
CA TRP A 190 9.77 8.26 5.04
C TRP A 190 9.60 6.86 4.45
N THR A 191 10.62 6.35 3.74
CA THR A 191 10.58 5.01 3.17
C THR A 191 10.37 3.93 4.23
N ALA A 192 11.12 3.95 5.33
CA ALA A 192 10.94 3.01 6.42
C ALA A 192 9.60 3.18 7.14
N ALA A 193 9.13 4.41 7.33
CA ALA A 193 7.84 4.70 7.96
C ALA A 193 6.66 4.09 7.17
N THR A 194 6.67 4.23 5.85
CA THR A 194 5.63 3.63 5.00
C THR A 194 5.65 2.10 5.03
N LEU A 195 6.82 1.46 5.19
CA LEU A 195 6.92 0.02 5.37
C LEU A 195 6.27 -0.43 6.68
N PHE A 196 6.50 0.32 7.78
CA PHE A 196 5.88 0.02 9.08
C PHE A 196 4.36 0.11 8.99
N VAL A 197 3.81 1.22 8.50
CA VAL A 197 2.35 1.42 8.40
C VAL A 197 1.71 0.38 7.47
N ALA A 198 2.37 0.00 6.37
CA ALA A 198 1.85 -1.03 5.47
C ALA A 198 1.87 -2.44 6.09
N GLY A 199 2.96 -2.77 6.79
CA GLY A 199 3.06 -4.04 7.50
C GLY A 199 2.05 -4.15 8.64
N GLN A 200 1.83 -3.06 9.37
CA GLN A 200 0.82 -2.97 10.42
C GLN A 200 -0.60 -3.12 9.87
N LEU A 201 -0.96 -2.36 8.82
CA LEU A 201 -2.28 -2.41 8.19
C LEU A 201 -2.63 -3.82 7.74
N THR A 202 -1.71 -4.48 7.05
CA THR A 202 -1.96 -5.82 6.51
C THR A 202 -1.99 -6.91 7.58
N GLN A 203 -1.19 -6.78 8.63
CA GLN A 203 -1.28 -7.69 9.78
C GLN A 203 -2.60 -7.50 10.54
N ASP A 204 -3.02 -6.27 10.80
CA ASP A 204 -4.28 -6.01 11.51
C ASP A 204 -5.49 -6.50 10.69
N LEU A 205 -5.47 -6.34 9.36
CA LEU A 205 -6.60 -6.65 8.49
C LEU A 205 -6.66 -8.12 8.04
N LEU A 206 -5.51 -8.74 7.75
CA LEU A 206 -5.44 -10.03 7.02
C LEU A 206 -4.93 -11.18 7.89
N SER A 207 -4.61 -10.93 9.16
CA SER A 207 -4.28 -12.01 10.10
C SER A 207 -5.47 -12.93 10.30
N VAL A 208 -5.20 -14.23 10.37
CA VAL A 208 -6.23 -15.27 10.53
C VAL A 208 -7.00 -15.07 11.84
N ASP A 209 -6.28 -14.68 12.90
CA ASP A 209 -6.84 -14.52 14.24
C ASP A 209 -7.75 -13.28 14.37
N GLN A 210 -7.82 -12.44 13.33
CA GLN A 210 -8.64 -11.21 13.25
C GLN A 210 -8.50 -10.29 14.48
N ASN A 211 -7.36 -10.37 15.16
CA ASN A 211 -7.08 -9.57 16.34
C ASN A 211 -6.03 -8.52 15.96
N PRO A 212 -6.39 -7.22 15.98
CA PRO A 212 -5.44 -6.15 15.75
C PRO A 212 -4.26 -6.24 16.73
N MET A 213 -3.07 -5.89 16.24
CA MET A 213 -1.86 -5.88 17.05
C MET A 213 -2.02 -4.92 18.24
N PRO A 214 -1.75 -5.36 19.49
CA PRO A 214 -1.80 -4.49 20.66
C PRO A 214 -0.87 -3.28 20.52
N ARG A 215 -1.24 -2.13 21.08
CA ARG A 215 -0.43 -0.90 20.98
C ARG A 215 1.00 -1.08 21.50
N ALA A 216 1.20 -1.85 22.56
CA ALA A 216 2.53 -2.17 23.09
C ALA A 216 3.40 -2.97 22.09
N GLN A 217 2.81 -3.86 21.30
CA GLN A 217 3.53 -4.57 20.23
C GLN A 217 3.81 -3.64 19.05
N LYS A 218 2.86 -2.74 18.72
CA LYS A 218 3.05 -1.70 17.68
C LYS A 218 4.20 -0.76 18.04
N GLU A 219 4.34 -0.39 19.31
CA GLU A 219 5.46 0.41 19.84
C GLU A 219 6.80 -0.29 19.58
N VAL A 220 6.96 -1.53 20.07
CA VAL A 220 8.18 -2.32 19.88
C VAL A 220 8.48 -2.51 18.40
N LEU A 221 7.47 -2.84 17.60
CA LEU A 221 7.63 -3.02 16.16
C LEU A 221 8.05 -1.71 15.47
N CYS A 222 7.44 -0.57 15.82
CA CYS A 222 7.79 0.74 15.28
C CYS A 222 9.27 1.05 15.49
N GLN A 223 9.78 0.84 16.72
CA GLN A 223 11.18 1.03 17.03
C GLN A 223 12.09 0.10 16.22
N GLN A 224 11.70 -1.17 16.04
CA GLN A 224 12.49 -2.11 15.24
C GLN A 224 12.50 -1.78 13.75
N PHE A 225 11.43 -1.19 13.19
CA PHE A 225 11.39 -0.76 11.79
C PHE A 225 12.42 0.33 11.45
N GLY A 226 12.87 1.12 12.45
CA GLY A 226 13.96 2.08 12.29
C GLY A 226 15.26 1.45 11.76
N ARG A 227 15.47 0.14 11.99
CA ARG A 227 16.60 -0.64 11.45
C ARG A 227 16.71 -0.57 9.92
N PHE A 228 15.60 -0.42 9.19
CA PHE A 228 15.66 -0.30 7.73
C PHE A 228 16.24 1.03 7.28
N ALA A 229 15.90 2.13 7.93
CA ALA A 229 16.45 3.43 7.57
C ALA A 229 17.91 3.55 8.03
N THR A 230 18.24 3.10 9.24
CA THR A 230 19.61 3.16 9.77
C THR A 230 20.58 2.25 9.02
N ALA A 231 20.11 1.13 8.45
CA ALA A 231 20.90 0.28 7.56
C ALA A 231 21.37 1.01 6.28
N LEU A 232 20.74 2.13 5.93
CA LEU A 232 21.07 2.97 4.78
C LEU A 232 21.68 4.33 5.17
N ASP A 233 22.24 4.41 6.39
CA ASP A 233 22.96 5.56 6.95
C ASP A 233 22.11 6.72 7.48
N MET A 234 20.78 6.56 7.63
CA MET A 234 19.99 7.48 8.45
C MET A 234 20.47 7.43 9.91
N PRO A 235 20.79 8.56 10.57
CA PRO A 235 21.11 8.58 12.00
C PRO A 235 19.99 7.97 12.85
N ALA A 236 20.34 7.20 13.88
CA ALA A 236 19.35 6.50 14.71
C ALA A 236 18.42 7.46 15.45
N GLU A 237 18.95 8.62 15.85
CA GLU A 237 18.26 9.69 16.58
C GLU A 237 17.19 10.39 15.74
N MET A 238 17.24 10.23 14.40
CA MET A 238 16.23 10.77 13.49
C MET A 238 14.95 9.93 13.48
N TRP A 239 15.02 8.65 13.88
CA TRP A 239 13.83 7.80 14.00
C TRP A 239 12.98 8.24 15.20
N PRO A 240 11.64 8.26 15.09
CA PRO A 240 10.79 8.66 16.21
C PRO A 240 11.02 7.78 17.46
N SER A 241 11.16 8.42 18.61
CA SER A 241 11.50 7.78 19.89
C SER A 241 10.33 7.01 20.51
N SER A 242 9.11 7.24 20.02
CA SER A 242 7.89 6.54 20.44
C SER A 242 6.91 6.35 19.28
N LEU A 243 5.93 5.46 19.45
CA LEU A 243 4.83 5.29 18.49
C LEU A 243 3.99 6.57 18.36
N GLU A 244 3.82 7.33 19.45
CA GLU A 244 3.07 8.59 19.42
C GLU A 244 3.78 9.64 18.57
N GLU A 245 5.10 9.80 18.75
CA GLU A 245 5.91 10.68 17.91
C GLU A 245 5.91 10.22 16.45
N PHE A 246 5.95 8.90 16.22
CA PHE A 246 5.83 8.33 14.88
C PHE A 246 4.49 8.68 14.23
N GLU A 247 3.38 8.51 14.95
CA GLU A 247 2.03 8.81 14.46
C GLU A 247 1.91 10.29 14.10
N ALA A 248 2.40 11.19 14.96
CA ALA A 248 2.43 12.63 14.70
C ALA A 248 3.26 12.98 13.45
N TYR A 249 4.46 12.40 13.32
CA TYR A 249 5.30 12.56 12.13
C TYR A 249 4.59 12.07 10.86
N PHE A 250 4.01 10.87 10.90
CA PHE A 250 3.37 10.27 9.74
C PHE A 250 2.14 11.07 9.30
N ASP A 251 1.28 11.47 10.22
CA ASP A 251 0.09 12.27 9.92
C ASP A 251 0.47 13.65 9.33
N GLU A 252 1.54 14.26 9.84
CA GLU A 252 2.07 15.51 9.29
C GLU A 252 2.57 15.33 7.86
N GLN A 253 3.32 14.27 7.56
CA GLN A 253 3.77 13.96 6.21
C GLN A 253 2.60 13.72 5.25
N ILE A 254 1.57 12.97 5.67
CA ILE A 254 0.35 12.75 4.87
C ILE A 254 -0.34 14.08 4.53
N ARG A 255 -0.37 15.02 5.49
CA ARG A 255 -0.97 16.34 5.33
C ARG A 255 -0.16 17.24 4.40
N THR A 256 1.17 17.21 4.49
CA THR A 256 2.04 18.25 3.90
C THR A 256 2.81 17.82 2.64
N ILE A 257 3.13 16.54 2.45
CA ILE A 257 3.90 16.06 1.29
C ILE A 257 3.28 16.57 -0.01
N GLU A 258 4.06 17.27 -0.82
CA GLU A 258 3.59 17.75 -2.12
C GLU A 258 3.49 16.60 -3.12
N ILE A 259 2.31 16.39 -3.71
CA ILE A 259 2.11 15.34 -4.71
C ILE A 259 2.33 15.94 -6.10
N THR A 260 3.48 15.63 -6.68
CA THR A 260 3.93 16.20 -7.96
C THR A 260 3.43 15.42 -9.18
N GLU A 261 3.63 15.98 -10.38
CA GLU A 261 3.37 15.26 -11.64
C GLU A 261 4.24 14.01 -11.79
N ALA A 262 5.48 14.02 -11.29
CA ALA A 262 6.32 12.82 -11.22
C ALA A 262 5.66 11.74 -10.35
N SER A 263 5.14 12.11 -9.17
CA SER A 263 4.41 11.20 -8.28
C SER A 263 3.21 10.58 -8.98
N LYS A 264 2.39 11.39 -9.68
CA LYS A 264 1.22 10.92 -10.43
C LYS A 264 1.61 9.98 -11.57
N LYS A 265 2.68 10.31 -12.30
CA LYS A 265 3.20 9.46 -13.40
C LYS A 265 3.65 8.10 -12.89
N VAL A 266 4.46 8.06 -11.83
CA VAL A 266 4.90 6.79 -11.21
C VAL A 266 3.72 6.00 -10.67
N ALA A 267 2.78 6.66 -9.99
CA ALA A 267 1.57 6.02 -9.49
C ALA A 267 0.76 5.39 -10.63
N ASN A 268 0.63 6.08 -11.76
CA ASN A 268 -0.09 5.57 -12.91
C ASN A 268 0.57 4.32 -13.49
N ILE A 269 1.91 4.31 -13.60
CA ILE A 269 2.66 3.13 -14.04
C ILE A 269 2.39 1.95 -13.09
N LEU A 270 2.54 2.17 -11.78
CA LEU A 270 2.33 1.12 -10.78
C LEU A 270 0.90 0.56 -10.81
N LEU A 271 -0.10 1.44 -10.94
CA LEU A 271 -1.52 1.09 -10.86
C LEU A 271 -2.10 0.50 -12.15
N ARG A 272 -1.52 0.82 -13.32
CA ARG A 272 -2.16 0.57 -14.63
C ARG A 272 -1.24 0.04 -15.72
N GLU A 273 0.04 0.38 -15.72
CA GLU A 273 0.93 0.18 -16.89
C GLU A 273 2.09 -0.78 -16.64
N MET A 274 2.11 -1.44 -15.48
CA MET A 274 3.15 -2.39 -15.13
C MET A 274 3.12 -3.61 -16.07
N GLU A 275 4.26 -3.93 -16.67
CA GLU A 275 4.40 -5.06 -17.60
C GLU A 275 4.52 -6.36 -16.79
N LEU A 276 3.37 -6.95 -16.51
CA LEU A 276 3.27 -8.22 -15.82
C LEU A 276 3.12 -9.37 -16.82
N PRO A 277 3.64 -10.57 -16.51
CA PRO A 277 3.24 -11.79 -17.20
C PRO A 277 1.73 -11.88 -17.29
N TRP A 278 1.19 -12.44 -18.37
CA TRP A 278 -0.26 -12.49 -18.56
C TRP A 278 -0.98 -13.16 -17.37
N LEU A 279 -0.30 -14.11 -16.70
CA LEU A 279 -0.75 -14.75 -15.47
C LEU A 279 -0.78 -13.84 -14.22
N LEU A 280 -0.49 -12.55 -14.33
CA LEU A 280 -0.47 -11.63 -13.20
C LEU A 280 -1.21 -10.32 -13.50
N ILE A 281 -1.72 -10.12 -14.72
CA ILE A 281 -2.38 -8.87 -15.12
C ILE A 281 -3.61 -8.54 -14.25
N TRP A 282 -4.35 -9.56 -13.80
CA TRP A 282 -5.50 -9.39 -12.91
C TRP A 282 -5.14 -8.84 -11.53
N THR A 283 -3.87 -8.86 -11.13
CA THR A 283 -3.44 -8.25 -9.87
C THR A 283 -3.55 -6.73 -9.90
N LEU A 284 -3.49 -6.09 -11.07
CA LEU A 284 -3.62 -4.62 -11.20
C LEU A 284 -5.00 -4.09 -10.80
N PRO A 285 -6.15 -4.59 -11.32
CA PRO A 285 -7.46 -4.16 -10.84
C PRO A 285 -7.69 -4.50 -9.36
N VAL A 286 -7.21 -5.66 -8.88
CA VAL A 286 -7.30 -6.02 -7.46
C VAL A 286 -6.55 -5.01 -6.58
N MET A 287 -5.32 -4.68 -6.97
CA MET A 287 -4.51 -3.68 -6.28
C MET A 287 -5.21 -2.32 -6.28
N ARG A 288 -5.77 -1.87 -7.41
CA ARG A 288 -6.51 -0.59 -7.45
C ARG A 288 -7.71 -0.55 -6.49
N VAL A 289 -8.42 -1.66 -6.32
CA VAL A 289 -9.51 -1.76 -5.34
C VAL A 289 -8.98 -1.64 -3.91
N LEU A 290 -7.90 -2.36 -3.58
CA LEU A 290 -7.27 -2.25 -2.25
C LEU A 290 -6.77 -0.84 -1.98
N MET A 291 -6.05 -0.24 -2.94
CA MET A 291 -5.47 1.09 -2.80
C MET A 291 -6.52 2.20 -2.74
N ALA A 292 -7.69 2.02 -3.37
CA ALA A 292 -8.80 2.95 -3.24
C ALA A 292 -9.35 3.02 -1.81
N VAL A 293 -9.18 1.97 -1.02
CA VAL A 293 -9.62 1.93 0.39
C VAL A 293 -8.49 2.25 1.36
N TRP A 294 -7.27 1.76 1.08
CA TRP A 294 -6.14 1.88 2.01
C TRP A 294 -5.42 3.22 1.95
N LEU A 295 -5.38 3.90 0.79
CA LEU A 295 -4.68 5.18 0.68
C LEU A 295 -5.42 6.32 1.40
N PRO A 296 -4.69 7.18 2.13
CA PRO A 296 -5.24 8.43 2.65
C PRO A 296 -5.91 9.23 1.54
N ALA A 297 -7.06 9.83 1.85
CA ALA A 297 -7.95 10.43 0.85
C ALA A 297 -7.24 11.41 -0.09
N ARG A 298 -6.35 12.26 0.44
CA ARG A 298 -5.57 13.22 -0.34
C ARG A 298 -4.68 12.55 -1.40
N ILE A 299 -3.92 11.52 -0.99
CA ILE A 299 -3.02 10.77 -1.88
C ILE A 299 -3.83 9.95 -2.89
N ARG A 300 -4.89 9.26 -2.43
CA ARG A 300 -5.81 8.50 -3.26
C ARG A 300 -6.40 9.35 -4.39
N MET A 301 -6.90 10.54 -4.07
CA MET A 301 -7.48 11.47 -5.05
C MET A 301 -6.42 11.94 -6.05
N ALA A 302 -5.23 12.29 -5.58
CA ALA A 302 -4.14 12.72 -6.45
C ALA A 302 -3.71 11.64 -7.45
N PHE A 303 -3.79 10.35 -7.07
CA PHE A 303 -3.48 9.21 -7.95
C PHE A 303 -4.67 8.72 -8.80
N GLY A 304 -5.80 9.44 -8.76
CA GLY A 304 -6.98 9.16 -9.59
C GLY A 304 -7.64 7.83 -9.26
N LEU A 305 -7.66 7.44 -7.98
CA LEU A 305 -8.38 6.26 -7.49
C LEU A 305 -9.80 6.62 -7.04
N PRO A 306 -10.78 5.72 -7.23
CA PRO A 306 -12.18 6.01 -6.97
C PRO A 306 -12.47 6.25 -5.48
N ASP A 307 -13.63 6.84 -5.19
CA ASP A 307 -14.12 6.99 -3.81
C ASP A 307 -14.45 5.61 -3.21
N PRO A 308 -13.84 5.22 -2.07
CA PRO A 308 -14.14 3.96 -1.40
C PRO A 308 -15.58 3.83 -0.92
N ARG A 309 -16.34 4.94 -0.79
CA ARG A 309 -17.76 4.93 -0.38
C ARG A 309 -18.70 4.47 -1.49
N GLY A 310 -18.24 4.40 -2.73
CA GLY A 310 -19.01 3.86 -3.84
C GLY A 310 -19.30 2.37 -3.60
N TRP A 311 -20.58 1.98 -3.68
CA TRP A 311 -21.01 0.61 -3.34
C TRP A 311 -20.24 -0.48 -4.10
N LEU A 312 -19.89 -0.23 -5.38
CA LEU A 312 -19.10 -1.15 -6.20
C LEU A 312 -17.68 -1.35 -5.66
N VAL A 313 -16.99 -0.26 -5.29
CA VAL A 313 -15.63 -0.33 -4.75
C VAL A 313 -15.64 -1.00 -3.39
N TRP A 314 -16.61 -0.64 -2.54
CA TRP A 314 -16.80 -1.25 -1.22
C TRP A 314 -17.07 -2.76 -1.32
N ALA A 315 -17.99 -3.18 -2.20
CA ALA A 315 -18.31 -4.59 -2.37
C ALA A 315 -17.11 -5.37 -2.94
N ALA A 316 -16.46 -4.84 -3.99
CA ALA A 316 -15.27 -5.46 -4.56
C ALA A 316 -14.13 -5.58 -3.53
N TYR A 317 -13.96 -4.56 -2.69
CA TYR A 317 -12.96 -4.54 -1.62
C TYR A 317 -13.18 -5.70 -0.65
N TRP A 318 -14.39 -5.88 -0.13
CA TRP A 318 -14.66 -6.97 0.80
C TRP A 318 -14.55 -8.34 0.16
N VAL A 319 -14.95 -8.48 -1.12
CA VAL A 319 -14.72 -9.73 -1.86
C VAL A 319 -13.22 -10.04 -1.94
N VAL A 320 -12.39 -9.04 -2.27
CA VAL A 320 -10.93 -9.22 -2.32
C VAL A 320 -10.36 -9.56 -0.95
N VAL A 321 -10.72 -8.80 0.10
CA VAL A 321 -10.22 -9.03 1.47
C VAL A 321 -10.61 -10.41 1.98
N LEU A 322 -11.87 -10.81 1.81
CA LEU A 322 -12.34 -12.14 2.21
C LEU A 322 -11.66 -13.25 1.40
N SER A 323 -11.39 -13.02 0.11
CA SER A 323 -10.66 -13.97 -0.73
C SER A 323 -9.22 -14.15 -0.25
N ILE A 324 -8.53 -13.05 0.08
CA ILE A 324 -7.16 -13.09 0.62
C ILE A 324 -7.16 -13.76 1.99
N TRP A 325 -8.13 -13.42 2.85
CA TRP A 325 -8.25 -14.03 4.17
C TRP A 325 -8.53 -15.54 4.08
N CYS A 326 -9.45 -15.95 3.21
CA CYS A 326 -9.74 -17.37 2.94
C CYS A 326 -8.52 -18.11 2.39
N ALA A 327 -7.81 -17.51 1.43
CA ALA A 327 -6.56 -18.07 0.91
C ALA A 327 -5.48 -18.18 2.00
N ASN A 328 -5.35 -17.17 2.87
CA ASN A 328 -4.40 -17.18 3.98
C ASN A 328 -4.76 -18.25 5.04
N TRP A 329 -6.04 -18.48 5.30
CA TRP A 329 -6.54 -19.51 6.19
C TRP A 329 -6.32 -20.92 5.62
N LEU A 330 -6.60 -21.12 4.32
CA LEU A 330 -6.45 -22.40 3.64
C LEU A 330 -4.97 -22.76 3.40
N MET A 331 -4.10 -21.76 3.28
CA MET A 331 -2.68 -21.95 3.04
C MET A 331 -2.00 -22.57 4.27
N SER A 332 -1.54 -23.82 4.13
CA SER A 332 -0.82 -24.51 5.19
C SER A 332 0.43 -23.74 5.63
N GLY A 333 0.81 -23.87 6.90
CA GLY A 333 2.04 -23.24 7.43
C GLY A 333 3.30 -23.60 6.64
N ARG A 334 3.35 -24.80 6.06
CA ARG A 334 4.48 -25.24 5.21
C ARG A 334 4.64 -24.38 3.96
N VAL A 335 3.55 -24.01 3.30
CA VAL A 335 3.58 -23.15 2.09
C VAL A 335 4.09 -21.75 2.44
N LYS A 336 3.63 -21.19 3.58
CA LYS A 336 4.09 -19.87 4.05
C LYS A 336 5.60 -19.86 4.32
N VAL A 337 6.11 -20.93 4.94
CA VAL A 337 7.55 -21.11 5.19
C VAL A 337 8.35 -21.22 3.89
N VAL A 338 7.82 -21.89 2.86
CA VAL A 338 8.52 -22.03 1.56
C VAL A 338 8.79 -20.69 0.91
N ILE A 339 7.81 -19.78 0.87
CA ILE A 339 7.98 -18.47 0.22
C ILE A 339 9.02 -17.62 0.95
N VAL A 340 8.95 -17.56 2.27
CA VAL A 340 9.94 -16.83 3.08
C VAL A 340 11.33 -17.47 2.99
N SER A 341 11.40 -18.79 2.96
CA SER A 341 12.66 -19.51 2.76
C SER A 341 13.27 -19.25 1.39
N TRP A 342 12.44 -19.13 0.35
CA TRP A 342 12.89 -18.72 -0.97
C TRP A 342 13.49 -17.31 -0.94
N MET A 343 12.83 -16.33 -0.31
CA MET A 343 13.36 -14.96 -0.19
C MET A 343 14.71 -14.93 0.57
N LYS A 344 14.85 -15.72 1.63
CA LYS A 344 16.12 -15.84 2.37
C LYS A 344 17.23 -16.45 1.51
N LYS A 345 16.92 -17.51 0.76
CA LYS A 345 17.89 -18.11 -0.18
C LYS A 345 18.27 -17.15 -1.29
N ASP A 346 17.31 -16.38 -1.79
CA ASP A 346 17.55 -15.38 -2.83
C ASP A 346 18.46 -14.25 -2.33
N MET A 347 18.22 -13.77 -1.11
CA MET A 347 19.09 -12.82 -0.41
C MET A 347 20.52 -13.36 -0.25
N ALA A 348 20.66 -14.61 0.20
CA ALA A 348 21.98 -15.22 0.36
C ALA A 348 22.75 -15.33 -0.97
N ARG A 349 22.06 -15.68 -2.07
CA ARG A 349 22.64 -15.67 -3.42
C ARG A 349 23.05 -14.28 -3.85
N ALA A 350 22.21 -13.27 -3.61
CA ALA A 350 22.54 -11.89 -3.93
C ALA A 350 23.79 -11.40 -3.17
N ALA A 351 23.91 -11.72 -1.88
CA ALA A 351 25.10 -11.41 -1.09
C ALA A 351 26.34 -12.10 -1.66
N GLU A 352 26.23 -13.37 -2.03
CA GLU A 352 27.30 -14.14 -2.64
C GLU A 352 27.74 -13.57 -4.00
N ASP A 353 26.79 -13.17 -4.86
CA ASP A 353 27.08 -12.52 -6.14
C ASP A 353 27.87 -11.21 -5.93
N ILE A 354 27.47 -10.41 -4.93
CA ILE A 354 28.18 -9.17 -4.58
C ILE A 354 29.58 -9.48 -4.08
N ARG A 355 29.73 -10.51 -3.24
CA ARG A 355 31.02 -10.94 -2.68
C ARG A 355 32.00 -11.40 -3.77
N VAL A 356 31.52 -12.23 -4.70
CA VAL A 356 32.35 -12.84 -5.75
C VAL A 356 32.62 -11.86 -6.89
N HIS A 357 31.63 -11.09 -7.33
CA HIS A 357 31.73 -10.27 -8.54
C HIS A 357 31.87 -8.78 -8.27
N GLY A 358 31.72 -8.32 -7.02
CA GLY A 358 31.74 -6.89 -6.66
C GLY A 358 30.53 -6.10 -7.18
N ARG A 359 29.53 -6.80 -7.74
CA ARG A 359 28.32 -6.21 -8.34
C ARG A 359 27.11 -7.11 -8.13
N TRP A 360 25.96 -6.49 -7.97
CA TRP A 360 24.68 -7.21 -7.89
C TRP A 360 24.18 -7.51 -9.29
N MET A 361 23.96 -8.79 -9.62
CA MET A 361 23.63 -9.23 -10.98
C MET A 361 22.12 -9.27 -11.31
N ILE A 362 21.25 -8.70 -10.48
CA ILE A 362 19.76 -8.83 -10.57
C ILE A 362 19.05 -7.53 -10.99
#